data_AF-A0A5M9MP64-F1
#
_entry.id   AF-A0A5M9MP64-F1
#
_cell.length_a   1.000
_cell.length_b   1.000
_cell.length_c   1.000
_cell.angle_alpha   90.00
_cell.angle_beta   90.00
_cell.angle_gamma   90.00
#
_symmetry.space_group_name_H-M   'P 1'
#
loop_
_entity.id
_entity.type
_entity.pdbx_description
1 polymer ?
#
loop_
_entity_poly.entity_id
_entity_poly.type
_entity_poly.pdbx_seq_one_letter_code
_entity_poly.pdbx_strand_id
1 'polypeptide(L)'
;MTSLDAKDIEGVPDWRAADEAEKQLEDEKAPPALENDPFGAEEIAEVKYKTLDWWQSGILMIAETVSLGVLSLPATVASVGFVPAIILIVGLGVVATYSGYVIGQFKARYPFIHSMADAAFLSIFSAMMITMIGVGVQRPGDGKTEVVHQTSFVKGFTAVTNIAFAYCGHPAFFGFISEMKNPRDYPKSLFMLQGFEIVMYTIISAVIYNYAGKGVTSPALGSTGPILRKVSYGIAMPTIVIAGVVLGHVAIKNVYVRLFRHTDIMHKRNFRGIGAWVGLALAFWVIAWVIAEAIPVFNNLLSLVSALFASWFSFGLPGIFWLYMHWGDYFTSPKKILLTMANVGLAIIGTTICVCGLWVSGVAIHNDGSKSSFSCANNA
;
A
#
# COMPACT_ATOMS: atom_id res chain seq x y z
N MET A 1 54.50 23.16 56.84
CA MET A 1 54.20 23.47 55.42
C MET A 1 52.84 22.85 55.15
N THR A 2 51.78 23.58 55.45
CA THR A 2 50.39 23.16 55.26
C THR A 2 50.09 23.23 53.76
N SER A 3 49.71 22.10 53.16
CA SER A 3 49.26 22.03 51.77
C SER A 3 47.93 22.75 51.64
N LEU A 4 47.90 23.82 50.85
CA LEU A 4 46.67 24.47 50.44
C LEU A 4 45.94 23.54 49.46
N ASP A 5 44.79 23.01 49.88
CA ASP A 5 43.86 22.31 49.00
C ASP A 5 43.28 23.31 48.00
N ALA A 6 43.22 22.93 46.73
CA ALA A 6 42.74 23.76 45.61
C ALA A 6 41.22 24.05 45.64
N LYS A 7 40.56 23.94 46.79
CA LYS A 7 39.13 24.17 46.97
C LYS A 7 38.76 25.58 47.45
N ASP A 8 39.74 26.39 47.86
CA ASP A 8 39.50 27.73 48.43
C ASP A 8 39.90 28.87 47.48
N ILE A 9 39.74 28.70 46.17
CA ILE A 9 39.84 29.81 45.21
C ILE A 9 38.41 30.26 44.87
N GLU A 10 37.84 31.14 45.70
CA GLU A 10 36.60 31.83 45.38
C GLU A 10 36.80 32.68 44.12
N GLY A 11 36.06 32.36 43.06
CA GLY A 11 36.02 33.13 41.82
C GLY A 11 36.36 32.38 40.54
N VAL A 12 36.68 31.08 40.58
CA VAL A 12 36.77 30.27 39.36
C VAL A 12 35.35 29.90 38.91
N PRO A 13 34.90 30.28 37.70
CA PRO A 13 33.58 29.90 37.20
C PRO A 13 33.47 28.37 37.14
N ASP A 14 32.39 27.81 37.69
CA ASP A 14 32.10 26.38 37.59
C ASP A 14 31.66 26.05 36.16
N TRP A 15 32.65 25.85 35.30
CA TRP A 15 32.50 25.53 33.89
C TRP A 15 31.78 24.20 33.68
N ARG A 16 31.82 23.27 34.64
CA ARG A 16 31.07 22.00 34.53
C ARG A 16 29.59 22.20 34.73
N ALA A 17 29.20 23.01 35.73
CA ALA A 17 27.80 23.36 35.93
C ALA A 17 27.25 24.22 34.77
N ALA A 18 28.09 25.08 34.18
CA ALA A 18 27.73 25.84 32.98
C ALA A 18 27.56 24.94 31.75
N ASP A 19 28.50 24.01 31.49
CA ASP A 19 28.40 23.02 30.41
C ASP A 19 27.16 22.11 30.60
N GLU A 20 26.87 21.68 31.83
CA GLU A 20 25.70 20.86 32.13
C GLU A 20 24.38 21.64 31.95
N ALA A 21 24.35 22.92 32.31
CA ALA A 21 23.20 23.80 32.10
C ALA A 21 23.01 24.16 30.62
N GLU A 22 24.08 24.39 29.87
CA GLU A 22 24.05 24.62 28.42
C GLU A 22 23.55 23.38 27.69
N LYS A 23 24.02 22.19 28.08
CA LYS A 23 23.56 20.91 27.54
C LYS A 23 22.09 20.61 27.89
N GLN A 24 21.65 20.95 29.10
CA GLN A 24 20.23 20.88 29.47
C GLN A 24 19.36 21.86 28.68
N LEU A 25 19.86 23.07 28.40
CA LEU A 25 19.18 24.07 27.56
C LEU A 25 19.13 23.67 26.08
N GLU A 26 20.15 22.96 25.59
CA GLU A 26 20.17 22.37 24.25
C GLU A 26 19.21 21.18 24.13
N ASP A 27 19.16 20.30 25.13
CA ASP A 27 18.24 19.16 25.21
C ASP A 27 16.76 19.63 25.38
N GLU A 28 16.52 20.76 26.06
CA GLU A 28 15.19 21.36 26.22
C GLU A 28 14.71 22.13 24.97
N LYS A 29 15.65 22.64 24.15
CA LYS A 29 15.35 23.30 22.86
C LYS A 29 15.27 22.35 21.67
N ALA A 30 15.85 21.15 21.77
CA ALA A 30 15.74 20.14 20.74
C ALA A 30 14.29 19.67 20.63
N PRO A 31 13.60 19.87 19.49
CA PRO A 31 12.24 19.35 19.35
C PRO A 31 12.27 17.82 19.53
N PRO A 32 11.27 17.22 20.21
CA PRO A 32 11.23 15.80 20.60
C PRO A 32 11.21 14.79 19.43
N ALA A 33 11.49 15.23 18.21
CA ALA A 33 11.51 14.45 16.98
C ALA A 33 12.87 13.82 16.64
N LEU A 34 13.96 14.20 17.30
CA LEU A 34 15.34 13.79 16.92
C LEU A 34 15.66 12.32 17.21
N GLU A 35 15.07 11.71 18.24
CA GLU A 35 15.39 10.32 18.63
C GLU A 35 14.71 9.26 17.73
N ASN A 36 13.64 9.63 17.02
CA ASN A 36 12.83 8.72 16.19
C ASN A 36 12.87 9.04 14.69
N ASP A 37 13.87 9.83 14.24
CA ASP A 37 14.08 10.11 12.83
C ASP A 37 14.92 9.00 12.18
N PRO A 38 14.43 8.35 11.11
CA PRO A 38 15.15 7.25 10.44
C PRO A 38 16.46 7.61 9.74
N PHE A 39 16.76 8.91 9.59
CA PHE A 39 18.10 9.35 9.19
C PHE A 39 19.07 9.46 10.38
N GLY A 40 18.60 9.27 11.62
CA GLY A 40 19.39 9.22 12.84
C GLY A 40 20.04 10.55 13.24
N ALA A 41 20.95 10.47 14.21
CA ALA A 41 21.80 11.60 14.61
C ALA A 41 22.91 11.82 13.56
N GLU A 42 22.66 12.73 12.61
CA GLU A 42 23.60 13.05 11.52
C GLU A 42 24.88 13.77 11.97
N GLU A 43 25.01 14.16 13.25
CA GLU A 43 26.18 14.88 13.75
C GLU A 43 27.48 14.09 13.59
N ILE A 44 27.40 12.76 13.63
CA ILE A 44 28.53 11.83 13.56
C ILE A 44 28.57 11.04 12.23
N ALA A 45 27.63 11.27 11.32
CA ALA A 45 27.49 10.52 10.08
C ALA A 45 28.35 11.09 8.94
N GLU A 46 29.08 10.22 8.22
CA GLU A 46 29.93 10.60 7.07
C GLU A 46 29.11 11.14 5.89
N VAL A 47 27.86 10.67 5.73
CA VAL A 47 26.91 11.16 4.71
C VAL A 47 25.71 11.79 5.41
N LYS A 48 25.53 13.10 5.20
CA LYS A 48 24.38 13.86 5.70
C LYS A 48 23.26 13.86 4.66
N TYR A 49 22.06 13.42 5.04
CA TYR A 49 20.90 13.35 4.17
C TYR A 49 19.99 14.59 4.32
N LYS A 50 20.02 15.28 5.47
CA LYS A 50 19.23 16.49 5.75
C LYS A 50 19.98 17.78 5.44
N THR A 51 20.44 17.92 4.21
CA THR A 51 21.23 19.09 3.77
C THR A 51 20.39 20.24 3.23
N LEU A 52 19.07 20.06 3.15
CA LEU A 52 18.14 21.03 2.57
C LEU A 52 17.66 22.06 3.60
N ASP A 53 18.04 23.31 3.41
CA ASP A 53 17.47 24.44 4.16
C ASP A 53 16.00 24.68 3.76
N TRP A 54 15.24 25.33 4.64
CA TRP A 54 13.82 25.64 4.38
C TRP A 54 13.60 26.38 3.07
N TRP A 55 14.51 27.27 2.68
CA TRP A 55 14.40 28.06 1.44
C TRP A 55 14.74 27.22 0.21
N GLN A 56 15.69 26.27 0.32
CA GLN A 56 16.03 25.33 -0.75
C GLN A 56 14.89 24.33 -0.97
N SER A 57 14.33 23.79 0.12
CA SER A 57 13.11 22.97 0.10
C SER A 57 11.94 23.76 -0.48
N GLY A 58 11.77 25.02 -0.08
CA GLY A 58 10.79 25.93 -0.65
C GLY A 58 10.96 26.12 -2.16
N ILE A 59 12.19 26.31 -2.65
CA ILE A 59 12.48 26.40 -4.09
C ILE A 59 12.16 25.09 -4.81
N LEU A 60 12.48 23.93 -4.23
CA LEU A 60 12.12 22.63 -4.82
C LEU A 60 10.61 22.42 -4.90
N MET A 61 9.88 22.76 -3.83
CA MET A 61 8.41 22.71 -3.81
C MET A 61 7.80 23.69 -4.81
N ILE A 62 8.33 24.90 -4.92
CA ILE A 62 7.93 25.88 -5.94
C ILE A 62 8.23 25.34 -7.33
N ALA A 63 9.43 24.81 -7.58
CA ALA A 63 9.81 24.27 -8.89
C ALA A 63 8.88 23.14 -9.33
N GLU A 64 8.52 22.23 -8.42
CA GLU A 64 7.57 21.13 -8.69
C GLU A 64 6.15 21.66 -8.94
N THR A 65 5.64 22.55 -8.09
CA THR A 65 4.24 23.02 -8.13
C THR A 65 3.97 24.06 -9.23
N VAL A 66 4.89 25.00 -9.46
CA VAL A 66 4.79 26.04 -10.49
C VAL A 66 4.84 25.41 -11.88
N SER A 67 5.69 24.40 -12.07
CA SER A 67 5.79 23.68 -13.36
C SER A 67 4.46 23.06 -13.79
N LEU A 68 3.68 22.54 -12.84
CA LEU A 68 2.39 21.92 -13.14
C LEU A 68 1.27 22.95 -13.28
N GLY A 69 1.22 23.97 -12.40
CA GLY A 69 0.13 24.94 -12.31
C GLY A 69 0.13 26.03 -13.38
N VAL A 70 1.29 26.66 -13.65
CA VAL A 70 1.38 27.83 -14.55
C VAL A 70 0.91 27.52 -15.98
N LEU A 71 1.13 26.29 -16.42
CA LEU A 71 0.74 25.83 -17.76
C LEU A 71 -0.77 25.62 -17.94
N SER A 72 -1.56 25.49 -16.87
CA SER A 72 -3.02 25.24 -16.95
C SER A 72 -3.90 26.38 -16.46
N LEU A 73 -3.39 27.24 -15.57
CA LEU A 73 -4.21 28.30 -14.96
C LEU A 73 -4.80 29.31 -15.98
N PRO A 74 -4.07 29.77 -17.02
CA PRO A 74 -4.65 30.69 -18.02
C PRO A 74 -5.81 30.06 -18.81
N ALA A 75 -5.72 28.76 -19.11
CA ALA A 75 -6.78 28.04 -19.80
C ALA A 75 -8.03 27.87 -18.93
N THR A 76 -7.85 27.65 -17.62
CA THR A 76 -8.97 27.64 -16.65
C THR A 76 -9.62 29.02 -16.56
N VAL A 77 -8.84 30.10 -16.50
CA VAL A 77 -9.37 31.48 -16.50
C VAL A 77 -10.19 31.76 -17.77
N ALA A 78 -9.75 31.26 -18.93
CA ALA A 78 -10.48 31.39 -20.19
C ALA A 78 -11.79 30.59 -20.25
N SER A 79 -11.91 29.47 -19.52
CA SER A 79 -13.09 28.60 -19.58
C SER A 79 -14.20 28.98 -18.60
N VAL A 80 -13.84 29.40 -17.38
CA VAL A 80 -14.81 29.78 -16.33
C VAL A 80 -14.98 31.30 -16.19
N GLY A 81 -14.08 32.11 -16.76
CA GLY A 81 -14.11 33.57 -16.65
C GLY A 81 -13.28 34.10 -15.47
N PHE A 82 -12.87 35.36 -15.55
CA PHE A 82 -11.82 35.93 -14.70
C PHE A 82 -12.16 35.91 -13.20
N VAL A 83 -13.35 36.40 -12.84
CA VAL A 83 -13.81 36.51 -11.45
C VAL A 83 -13.96 35.13 -10.78
N PRO A 84 -14.74 34.18 -11.31
CA PRO A 84 -14.87 32.85 -10.70
C PRO A 84 -13.56 32.05 -10.73
N ALA A 85 -12.70 32.24 -11.75
CA ALA A 85 -11.39 31.61 -11.78
C ALA A 85 -10.48 32.09 -10.65
N ILE A 86 -10.42 33.40 -10.37
CA ILE A 86 -9.64 33.93 -9.25
C ILE A 86 -10.14 33.37 -7.91
N ILE A 87 -11.46 33.32 -7.71
CA ILE A 87 -12.05 32.74 -6.49
C ILE A 87 -11.63 31.27 -6.34
N LEU A 88 -11.69 30.48 -7.42
CA LEU A 88 -11.29 29.07 -7.40
C LEU A 88 -9.79 28.90 -7.16
N ILE A 89 -8.94 29.72 -7.79
CA ILE A 89 -7.49 29.66 -7.63
C ILE A 89 -7.08 29.97 -6.19
N VAL A 90 -7.63 31.05 -5.62
CA VAL A 90 -7.35 31.44 -4.23
C VAL A 90 -7.93 30.41 -3.26
N GLY A 91 -9.17 29.98 -3.48
CA GLY A 91 -9.85 29.00 -2.61
C GLY A 91 -9.12 27.65 -2.58
N LEU A 92 -8.81 27.09 -3.75
CA LEU A 92 -8.04 25.84 -3.84
C LEU A 92 -6.60 26.01 -3.36
N GLY A 93 -6.00 27.19 -3.54
CA GLY A 93 -4.70 27.53 -2.97
C GLY A 93 -4.71 27.45 -1.44
N VAL A 94 -5.71 28.07 -0.79
CA VAL A 94 -5.87 28.00 0.68
C VAL A 94 -6.07 26.57 1.15
N VAL A 95 -6.93 25.79 0.48
CA VAL A 95 -7.16 24.38 0.81
C VAL A 95 -5.88 23.56 0.64
N ALA A 96 -5.12 23.77 -0.44
CA ALA A 96 -3.85 23.09 -0.69
C ALA A 96 -2.80 23.46 0.36
N THR A 97 -2.65 24.75 0.70
CA THR A 97 -1.76 25.21 1.77
C THR A 97 -2.11 24.58 3.12
N TYR A 98 -3.40 24.56 3.47
CA TYR A 98 -3.86 23.90 4.69
C TYR A 98 -3.57 22.39 4.67
N SER A 99 -3.83 21.70 3.56
CA SER A 99 -3.52 20.28 3.41
C SER A 99 -2.02 19.99 3.56
N GLY A 100 -1.15 20.81 2.98
CA GLY A 100 0.29 20.71 3.11
C GLY A 100 0.76 20.99 4.55
N TYR A 101 0.14 21.95 5.23
CA TYR A 101 0.38 22.22 6.65
C TYR A 101 0.00 21.03 7.52
N VAL A 102 -1.16 20.41 7.28
CA VAL A 102 -1.59 19.19 8.01
C VAL A 102 -0.62 18.03 7.77
N ILE A 103 -0.12 17.85 6.54
CA ILE A 103 0.93 16.85 6.24
C ILE A 103 2.21 17.17 7.02
N GLY A 104 2.61 18.44 7.09
CA GLY A 104 3.75 18.89 7.89
C GLY A 104 3.58 18.61 9.38
N GLN A 105 2.42 18.90 9.96
CA GLN A 105 2.08 18.57 11.34
C GLN A 105 2.12 17.06 11.59
N PHE A 106 1.60 16.27 10.66
CA PHE A 106 1.62 14.81 10.75
C PHE A 106 3.05 14.26 10.73
N LYS A 107 3.91 14.73 9.81
CA LYS A 107 5.32 14.34 9.76
C LYS A 107 6.09 14.79 11.01
N ALA A 108 5.82 15.99 11.53
CA ALA A 108 6.43 16.47 12.76
C ALA A 108 6.01 15.63 13.98
N ARG A 109 4.75 15.17 14.02
CA ARG A 109 4.24 14.32 15.11
C ARG A 109 4.70 12.87 15.00
N TYR A 110 4.92 12.37 13.78
CA TYR A 110 5.33 11.00 13.46
C TYR A 110 6.57 10.98 12.52
N PRO A 111 7.77 11.33 13.02
CA PRO A 111 8.99 11.45 12.21
C PRO A 111 9.41 10.15 11.50
N PHE A 112 9.00 8.99 12.01
CA PHE A 112 9.27 7.66 11.44
C PHE A 112 8.49 7.35 10.16
N ILE A 113 7.47 8.14 9.79
CA ILE A 113 6.68 7.93 8.57
C ILE A 113 7.29 8.78 7.44
N HIS A 114 7.93 8.17 6.44
CA HIS A 114 8.62 8.91 5.36
C HIS A 114 7.78 9.06 4.11
N SER A 115 6.96 8.06 3.83
CA SER A 115 6.21 7.96 2.60
C SER A 115 4.75 7.61 2.87
N MET A 116 3.92 7.83 1.85
CA MET A 116 2.53 7.35 1.88
C MET A 116 2.47 5.81 1.96
N ALA A 117 3.51 5.10 1.53
CA ALA A 117 3.61 3.64 1.69
C ALA A 117 3.80 3.25 3.16
N ASP A 118 4.63 3.97 3.91
CA ASP A 118 4.82 3.73 5.35
C ASP A 118 3.52 4.02 6.11
N ALA A 119 2.86 5.13 5.77
CA ALA A 119 1.56 5.47 6.36
C ALA A 119 0.51 4.38 6.08
N ALA A 120 0.44 3.89 4.84
CA ALA A 120 -0.46 2.82 4.44
C ALA A 120 -0.13 1.49 5.14
N PHE A 121 1.15 1.14 5.30
CA PHE A 121 1.55 -0.07 6.01
C PHE A 121 1.20 0.00 7.50
N LEU A 122 1.55 1.09 8.19
CA LEU A 122 1.26 1.27 9.61
C LEU A 122 -0.25 1.32 9.89
N SER A 123 -1.01 1.93 9.00
CA SER A 123 -2.48 2.00 9.05
C SER A 123 -3.10 0.59 9.02
N ILE A 124 -2.79 -0.24 8.02
CA ILE A 124 -3.37 -1.59 7.92
C ILE A 124 -2.84 -2.53 9.01
N PHE A 125 -1.55 -2.43 9.36
CA PHE A 125 -0.96 -3.23 10.41
C PHE A 125 -1.63 -2.94 11.76
N SER A 126 -1.81 -1.66 12.11
CA SER A 126 -2.47 -1.26 13.35
C SER A 126 -3.94 -1.69 13.39
N ALA A 127 -4.68 -1.52 12.29
CA ALA A 127 -6.07 -1.99 12.18
C ALA A 127 -6.19 -3.51 12.39
N MET A 128 -5.22 -4.27 11.87
CA MET A 128 -5.17 -5.71 12.06
C MET A 128 -4.81 -6.11 13.49
N MET A 129 -3.85 -5.44 14.13
CA MET A 129 -3.52 -5.66 15.54
C MET A 129 -4.74 -5.42 16.44
N ILE A 130 -5.47 -4.33 16.21
CA ILE A 130 -6.71 -4.02 16.95
C ILE A 130 -7.76 -5.11 16.72
N THR A 131 -7.90 -5.59 15.48
CA THR A 131 -8.85 -6.66 15.15
C THR A 131 -8.48 -7.96 15.86
N MET A 132 -7.20 -8.37 15.87
CA MET A 132 -6.74 -9.57 16.57
C MET A 132 -6.96 -9.50 18.08
N ILE A 133 -6.60 -8.37 18.70
CA ILE A 133 -6.81 -8.15 20.14
C ILE A 133 -8.31 -8.14 20.44
N GLY A 134 -9.10 -7.42 19.64
CA GLY A 134 -10.54 -7.31 19.79
C GLY A 134 -11.25 -8.66 19.72
N VAL A 135 -10.94 -9.46 18.69
CA VAL A 135 -11.49 -10.80 18.53
C VAL A 135 -11.02 -11.72 19.68
N GLY A 136 -9.75 -11.63 20.08
CA GLY A 136 -9.21 -12.45 21.18
C GLY A 136 -9.83 -12.18 22.55
N VAL A 137 -10.20 -10.92 22.81
CA VAL A 137 -10.88 -10.50 24.05
C VAL A 137 -12.37 -10.84 24.01
N GLN A 138 -13.05 -10.55 22.89
CA GLN A 138 -14.50 -10.73 22.77
C GLN A 138 -14.90 -12.19 22.59
N ARG A 139 -14.02 -13.01 21.98
CA ARG A 139 -14.23 -14.43 21.67
C ARG A 139 -15.62 -14.69 21.06
N PRO A 140 -15.92 -14.10 19.89
CA PRO A 140 -17.26 -14.20 19.31
C PRO A 140 -17.62 -15.61 18.84
N GLY A 141 -16.65 -16.53 18.73
CA GLY A 141 -16.89 -17.93 18.39
C GLY A 141 -17.36 -18.79 19.58
N ASP A 142 -17.70 -20.04 19.28
CA ASP A 142 -18.14 -21.06 20.25
C ASP A 142 -16.98 -21.74 21.01
N GLY A 143 -15.75 -21.25 20.83
CA GLY A 143 -14.54 -21.81 21.41
C GLY A 143 -14.06 -23.11 20.75
N LYS A 144 -14.66 -23.54 19.63
CA LYS A 144 -14.27 -24.74 18.90
C LYS A 144 -13.61 -24.39 17.56
N THR A 145 -12.32 -24.64 17.47
CA THR A 145 -11.55 -24.48 16.23
C THR A 145 -11.58 -25.80 15.46
N GLU A 146 -12.36 -25.86 14.38
CA GLU A 146 -12.36 -27.03 13.50
C GLU A 146 -11.10 -27.03 12.64
N VAL A 147 -10.23 -28.01 12.88
CA VAL A 147 -8.96 -28.19 12.15
C VAL A 147 -9.19 -28.71 10.73
N VAL A 148 -10.17 -29.60 10.56
CA VAL A 148 -10.58 -30.15 9.27
C VAL A 148 -12.10 -30.11 9.20
N HIS A 149 -12.63 -29.50 8.15
CA HIS A 149 -14.07 -29.45 7.87
C HIS A 149 -14.36 -29.91 6.45
N GLN A 150 -15.53 -30.52 6.25
CA GLN A 150 -16.00 -30.92 4.92
C GLN A 150 -16.46 -29.67 4.16
N THR A 151 -15.77 -29.32 3.08
CA THR A 151 -16.13 -28.18 2.24
C THR A 151 -16.54 -28.64 0.85
N SER A 152 -17.58 -28.03 0.30
CA SER A 152 -17.92 -28.22 -1.11
C SER A 152 -16.78 -27.73 -2.00
N PHE A 153 -16.62 -28.30 -3.19
CA PHE A 153 -15.59 -27.87 -4.14
C PHE A 153 -15.64 -26.35 -4.43
N VAL A 154 -16.84 -25.77 -4.60
CA VAL A 154 -17.02 -24.31 -4.82
C VAL A 154 -16.41 -23.50 -3.67
N LYS A 155 -16.89 -23.69 -2.43
CA LYS A 155 -16.36 -22.98 -1.25
C LYS A 155 -14.86 -23.21 -1.03
N GLY A 156 -14.39 -24.45 -1.19
CA GLY A 156 -12.98 -24.80 -1.04
C GLY A 156 -12.09 -24.10 -2.06
N PHE A 157 -12.48 -24.12 -3.33
CA PHE A 157 -11.69 -23.48 -4.39
C PHE A 157 -11.76 -21.96 -4.34
N THR A 158 -12.89 -21.36 -3.92
CA THR A 158 -12.98 -19.92 -3.61
C THR A 158 -11.94 -19.53 -2.57
N ALA A 159 -11.79 -20.32 -1.49
CA ALA A 159 -10.77 -20.08 -0.48
C ALA A 159 -9.35 -20.18 -1.08
N VAL A 160 -9.07 -21.19 -1.92
CA VAL A 160 -7.78 -21.32 -2.63
C VAL A 160 -7.49 -20.08 -3.48
N THR A 161 -8.45 -19.59 -4.25
CA THR A 161 -8.27 -18.38 -5.08
C THR A 161 -8.06 -17.12 -4.25
N ASN A 162 -8.70 -17.01 -3.08
CA ASN A 162 -8.50 -15.86 -2.18
C ASN A 162 -7.12 -15.88 -1.53
N ILE A 163 -6.61 -17.07 -1.16
CA ILE A 163 -5.23 -17.23 -0.69
C ILE A 163 -4.25 -16.89 -1.82
N ALA A 164 -4.50 -17.37 -3.04
CA ALA A 164 -3.67 -17.06 -4.20
C ALA A 164 -3.63 -15.55 -4.50
N PHE A 165 -4.74 -14.85 -4.29
CA PHE A 165 -4.82 -13.39 -4.42
C PHE A 165 -3.96 -12.66 -3.39
N ALA A 166 -3.88 -13.17 -2.15
CA ALA A 166 -3.08 -12.55 -1.09
C ALA A 166 -1.57 -12.52 -1.39
N TYR A 167 -1.09 -13.41 -2.25
CA TYR A 167 0.30 -13.48 -2.72
C TYR A 167 0.50 -12.86 -4.12
N CYS A 168 -0.48 -12.12 -4.63
CA CYS A 168 -0.44 -11.54 -5.97
C CYS A 168 0.24 -10.15 -5.95
N GLY A 169 1.56 -10.11 -6.18
CA GLY A 169 2.33 -8.87 -6.37
C GLY A 169 3.24 -8.84 -7.61
N HIS A 170 3.32 -9.95 -8.34
CA HIS A 170 4.33 -10.22 -9.36
C HIS A 170 4.48 -9.17 -10.48
N PRO A 171 3.41 -8.54 -11.01
CA PRO A 171 3.55 -7.50 -12.03
C PRO A 171 4.45 -6.32 -11.61
N ALA A 172 4.48 -5.97 -10.33
CA ALA A 172 5.31 -4.89 -9.82
C ALA A 172 6.80 -5.26 -9.71
N PHE A 173 7.13 -6.56 -9.65
CA PHE A 173 8.50 -7.03 -9.43
C PHE A 173 9.45 -6.59 -10.54
N PHE A 174 8.99 -6.50 -11.79
CA PHE A 174 9.81 -5.97 -12.89
C PHE A 174 10.29 -4.54 -12.64
N GLY A 175 9.41 -3.68 -12.11
CA GLY A 175 9.74 -2.30 -11.73
C GLY A 175 10.76 -2.28 -10.60
N PHE A 176 10.49 -3.01 -9.51
CA PHE A 176 11.41 -3.09 -8.38
C PHE A 176 12.79 -3.60 -8.76
N ILE A 177 12.88 -4.68 -9.55
CA ILE A 177 14.15 -5.23 -10.03
C ILE A 177 14.93 -4.20 -10.85
N SER A 178 14.24 -3.41 -11.68
CA SER A 178 14.87 -2.36 -12.50
C SER A 178 15.42 -1.18 -11.70
N GLU A 179 14.93 -0.98 -10.47
CA GLU A 179 15.36 0.08 -9.56
C GLU A 179 16.41 -0.40 -8.54
N MET A 180 16.70 -1.71 -8.46
CA MET A 180 17.72 -2.25 -7.56
C MET A 180 19.14 -1.83 -7.99
N LYS A 181 19.95 -1.35 -7.05
CA LYS A 181 21.39 -1.09 -7.26
C LYS A 181 22.12 -2.30 -7.86
N ASN A 182 21.76 -3.50 -7.43
CA ASN A 182 22.25 -4.76 -7.99
C ASN A 182 21.07 -5.74 -8.18
N PRO A 183 20.57 -5.94 -9.41
CA PRO A 183 19.45 -6.85 -9.69
C PRO A 183 19.70 -8.31 -9.27
N ARG A 184 20.96 -8.74 -9.13
CA ARG A 184 21.29 -10.10 -8.68
C ARG A 184 20.91 -10.36 -7.21
N ASP A 185 20.69 -9.31 -6.43
CA ASP A 185 20.27 -9.43 -5.03
C ASP A 185 18.75 -9.64 -4.87
N TYR A 186 17.97 -9.58 -5.96
CA TYR A 186 16.52 -9.75 -5.94
C TYR A 186 16.00 -10.97 -5.15
N PRO A 187 16.64 -12.16 -5.21
CA PRO A 187 16.20 -13.29 -4.40
C PRO A 187 16.18 -13.00 -2.89
N LYS A 188 17.09 -12.16 -2.37
CA LYS A 188 17.10 -11.75 -0.96
C LYS A 188 15.85 -10.95 -0.60
N SER A 189 15.49 -9.99 -1.46
CA SER A 189 14.26 -9.19 -1.33
C SER A 189 13.01 -10.09 -1.39
N LEU A 190 13.01 -11.08 -2.28
CA LEU A 190 11.91 -12.04 -2.40
C LEU A 190 11.76 -12.90 -1.14
N PHE A 191 12.84 -13.45 -0.59
CA PHE A 191 12.80 -14.22 0.65
C PHE A 191 12.33 -13.38 1.85
N MET A 192 12.75 -12.12 1.92
CA MET A 192 12.29 -11.19 2.96
C MET A 192 10.78 -10.94 2.85
N LEU A 193 10.29 -10.61 1.66
CA LEU A 193 8.86 -10.38 1.40
C LEU A 193 8.04 -11.63 1.75
N GLN A 194 8.39 -12.77 1.16
CA GLN A 194 7.61 -13.99 1.31
C GLN A 194 7.66 -14.51 2.76
N GLY A 195 8.81 -14.40 3.42
CA GLY A 195 8.95 -14.77 4.83
C GLY A 195 8.06 -13.92 5.73
N PHE A 196 8.06 -12.60 5.52
CA PHE A 196 7.19 -11.68 6.26
C PHE A 196 5.71 -11.98 6.02
N GLU A 197 5.28 -12.13 4.76
CA GLU A 197 3.88 -12.41 4.41
C GLU A 197 3.39 -13.75 4.97
N ILE A 198 4.17 -14.83 4.83
CA ILE A 198 3.78 -16.14 5.37
C ILE A 198 3.59 -16.07 6.88
N VAL A 199 4.53 -15.48 7.61
CA VAL A 199 4.44 -15.34 9.07
C VAL A 199 3.23 -14.52 9.45
N MET A 200 3.07 -13.34 8.83
CA MET A 200 2.00 -12.41 9.16
C MET A 200 0.61 -13.00 8.87
N TYR A 201 0.39 -13.52 7.65
CA TYR A 201 -0.89 -14.09 7.26
C TYR A 201 -1.25 -15.33 8.08
N THR A 202 -0.26 -16.16 8.44
CA THR A 202 -0.48 -17.34 9.28
C THR A 202 -0.93 -16.94 10.68
N ILE A 203 -0.22 -15.99 11.32
CA ILE A 203 -0.55 -15.53 12.67
C ILE A 203 -1.96 -14.90 12.69
N ILE A 204 -2.23 -13.98 11.77
CA ILE A 204 -3.53 -13.31 11.68
C ILE A 204 -4.65 -14.32 11.50
N SER A 205 -4.50 -15.23 10.53
CA SER A 205 -5.52 -16.23 10.22
C SER A 205 -5.75 -17.18 11.39
N ALA A 206 -4.68 -17.66 12.02
CA ALA A 206 -4.76 -18.57 13.16
C ALA A 206 -5.44 -17.89 14.37
N VAL A 207 -5.05 -16.67 14.71
CA VAL A 207 -5.62 -15.94 15.86
C VAL A 207 -7.10 -15.65 15.62
N ILE A 208 -7.45 -15.05 14.49
CA ILE A 208 -8.84 -14.66 14.21
C ILE A 208 -9.73 -15.90 14.11
N TYR A 209 -9.30 -16.95 13.40
CA TYR A 209 -10.09 -18.17 13.28
C TYR A 209 -10.24 -18.91 14.61
N ASN A 210 -9.19 -18.96 15.44
CA ASN A 210 -9.26 -19.63 16.73
C ASN A 210 -10.28 -19.01 17.70
N TYR A 211 -10.47 -17.69 17.64
CA TYR A 211 -11.34 -16.98 18.56
C TYR A 211 -12.72 -16.63 17.98
N ALA A 212 -12.84 -16.46 16.66
CA ALA A 212 -14.13 -16.20 16.00
C ALA A 212 -14.78 -17.47 15.41
N GLY A 213 -14.03 -18.56 15.26
CA GLY A 213 -14.51 -19.84 14.74
C GLY A 213 -15.05 -19.72 13.31
N LYS A 214 -16.18 -20.38 13.04
CA LYS A 214 -16.84 -20.32 11.71
C LYS A 214 -17.45 -18.97 11.37
N GLY A 215 -17.59 -18.08 12.37
CA GLY A 215 -18.20 -16.76 12.23
C GLY A 215 -17.26 -15.67 11.71
N VAL A 216 -16.06 -16.02 11.22
CA VAL A 216 -15.13 -15.04 10.63
C VAL A 216 -15.80 -14.34 9.45
N THR A 217 -15.89 -13.03 9.56
CA THR A 217 -16.41 -12.17 8.49
C THR A 217 -15.32 -11.89 7.46
N SER A 218 -15.71 -11.57 6.23
CA SER A 218 -14.80 -11.07 5.21
C SER A 218 -15.31 -9.73 4.70
N PRO A 219 -14.54 -8.63 4.81
CA PRO A 219 -13.16 -8.55 5.33
C PRO A 219 -13.02 -8.83 6.84
N ALA A 220 -11.86 -9.36 7.25
CA ALA A 220 -11.62 -9.85 8.61
C ALA A 220 -11.83 -8.81 9.74
N LEU A 221 -11.66 -7.51 9.42
CA LEU A 221 -11.91 -6.39 10.33
C LEU A 221 -13.35 -6.38 10.86
N GLY A 222 -14.28 -6.98 10.12
CA GLY A 222 -15.67 -7.13 10.49
C GLY A 222 -15.93 -8.10 11.65
N SER A 223 -14.95 -8.92 12.03
CA SER A 223 -15.16 -10.05 12.95
C SER A 223 -15.19 -9.62 14.41
N THR A 224 -14.97 -8.33 14.68
CA THR A 224 -15.09 -7.72 16.01
C THR A 224 -16.48 -7.15 16.24
N GLY A 225 -16.81 -6.89 17.50
CA GLY A 225 -18.03 -6.22 17.92
C GLY A 225 -18.15 -4.81 17.33
N PRO A 226 -19.37 -4.23 17.35
CA PRO A 226 -19.73 -3.07 16.53
C PRO A 226 -18.81 -1.84 16.66
N ILE A 227 -18.32 -1.57 17.87
CA ILE A 227 -17.45 -0.41 18.15
C ILE A 227 -16.05 -0.66 17.57
N LEU A 228 -15.42 -1.78 17.92
CA LEU A 228 -14.08 -2.10 17.43
C LEU A 228 -14.05 -2.26 15.91
N ARG A 229 -15.10 -2.80 15.30
CA ARG A 229 -15.22 -2.89 13.85
C ARG A 229 -15.10 -1.50 13.20
N LYS A 230 -15.85 -0.51 13.70
CA LYS A 230 -15.79 0.88 13.20
C LYS A 230 -14.41 1.49 13.40
N VAL A 231 -13.77 1.26 14.54
CA VAL A 231 -12.42 1.74 14.84
C VAL A 231 -11.39 1.12 13.88
N SER A 232 -11.41 -0.21 13.70
CA SER A 232 -10.51 -0.92 12.79
C SER A 232 -10.67 -0.44 11.35
N TYR A 233 -11.90 -0.29 10.85
CA TYR A 233 -12.13 0.24 9.50
C TYR A 233 -11.73 1.70 9.37
N GLY A 234 -11.94 2.52 10.40
CA GLY A 234 -11.46 3.91 10.43
C GLY A 234 -9.94 4.01 10.34
N ILE A 235 -9.24 3.15 11.09
CA ILE A 235 -7.77 3.11 11.06
C ILE A 235 -7.25 2.51 9.75
N ALA A 236 -7.96 1.59 9.10
CA ALA A 236 -7.59 1.02 7.81
C ALA A 236 -7.93 1.93 6.61
N MET A 237 -8.79 2.94 6.80
CA MET A 237 -9.28 3.82 5.73
C MET A 237 -8.15 4.50 4.94
N PRO A 238 -7.08 5.05 5.57
CA PRO A 238 -5.95 5.60 4.82
C PRO A 238 -5.32 4.60 3.84
N THR A 239 -5.03 3.37 4.27
CA THR A 239 -4.51 2.32 3.38
C THR A 239 -5.47 2.04 2.23
N ILE A 240 -6.77 1.88 2.52
CA ILE A 240 -7.78 1.56 1.51
C ILE A 240 -7.83 2.64 0.42
N VAL A 241 -7.84 3.91 0.82
CA VAL A 241 -7.86 5.06 -0.11
C VAL A 241 -6.55 5.14 -0.89
N ILE A 242 -5.40 5.07 -0.22
CA ILE A 242 -4.08 5.18 -0.86
C ILE A 242 -3.90 4.04 -1.88
N ALA A 243 -4.17 2.80 -1.49
CA ALA A 243 -4.04 1.64 -2.36
C ALA A 243 -4.96 1.74 -3.59
N GLY A 244 -6.23 2.14 -3.40
CA GLY A 244 -7.17 2.32 -4.50
C GLY A 244 -6.75 3.41 -5.48
N VAL A 245 -6.38 4.59 -4.98
CA VAL A 245 -6.02 5.74 -5.83
C VAL A 245 -4.71 5.51 -6.58
N VAL A 246 -3.67 4.97 -5.92
CA VAL A 246 -2.37 4.74 -6.55
C VAL A 246 -2.47 3.67 -7.64
N LEU A 247 -3.12 2.53 -7.35
CA LEU A 247 -3.28 1.46 -8.33
C LEU A 247 -4.19 1.89 -9.49
N GLY A 248 -5.28 2.62 -9.18
CA GLY A 248 -6.16 3.20 -10.19
C GLY A 248 -5.41 4.19 -11.10
N HIS A 249 -4.57 5.06 -10.54
CA HIS A 249 -3.76 6.00 -11.30
C HIS A 249 -2.77 5.29 -12.23
N VAL A 250 -2.07 4.26 -11.74
CA VAL A 250 -1.14 3.46 -12.55
C VAL A 250 -1.89 2.76 -13.69
N ALA A 251 -3.08 2.21 -13.44
CA ALA A 251 -3.91 1.57 -14.46
C ALA A 251 -4.36 2.57 -15.53
N ILE A 252 -4.92 3.72 -15.14
CA ILE A 252 -5.35 4.79 -16.06
C ILE A 252 -4.17 5.27 -16.91
N LYS A 253 -3.01 5.53 -16.29
CA LYS A 253 -1.79 5.94 -16.99
C LYS A 253 -1.35 4.89 -18.01
N ASN A 254 -1.38 3.61 -17.63
CA ASN A 254 -1.01 2.51 -18.50
C ASN A 254 -1.90 2.41 -19.75
N VAL A 255 -3.20 2.66 -19.60
CA VAL A 255 -4.16 2.69 -20.72
C VAL A 255 -3.96 3.95 -21.56
N TYR A 256 -3.81 5.12 -20.92
CA TYR A 256 -3.60 6.39 -21.60
C TYR A 256 -2.37 6.34 -22.51
N VAL A 257 -1.23 5.89 -21.97
CA VAL A 257 0.01 5.76 -22.73
C VAL A 257 -0.17 4.80 -23.90
N ARG A 258 -0.86 3.67 -23.72
CA ARG A 258 -1.08 2.68 -24.80
C ARG A 258 -1.98 3.21 -25.91
N LEU A 259 -3.06 3.92 -25.56
CA LEU A 259 -4.00 4.49 -26.53
C LEU A 259 -3.38 5.66 -27.32
N PHE A 260 -2.57 6.48 -26.66
CA PHE A 260 -2.12 7.75 -27.21
C PHE A 260 -0.62 7.79 -27.55
N ARG A 261 0.13 6.69 -27.40
CA ARG A 261 1.60 6.63 -27.63
C ARG A 261 2.06 7.24 -28.95
N HIS A 262 1.27 6.99 -30.00
CA HIS A 262 1.58 7.40 -31.37
C HIS A 262 0.83 8.67 -31.80
N THR A 263 0.29 9.40 -30.84
CA THR A 263 -0.45 10.63 -31.09
C THR A 263 0.19 11.80 -30.33
N ASP A 264 -0.03 13.02 -30.83
CA ASP A 264 0.45 14.22 -30.14
C ASP A 264 -0.34 14.55 -28.86
N ILE A 265 -1.42 13.82 -28.59
CA ILE A 265 -2.37 14.11 -27.49
C ILE A 265 -1.66 14.03 -26.12
N MET A 266 -0.70 13.10 -25.97
CA MET A 266 0.04 12.95 -24.70
C MET A 266 0.94 14.14 -24.35
N HIS A 267 1.40 14.87 -25.36
CA HIS A 267 2.37 15.97 -25.19
C HIS A 267 1.71 17.35 -25.26
N LYS A 268 0.39 17.41 -25.47
CA LYS A 268 -0.37 18.64 -25.67
C LYS A 268 -1.39 18.81 -24.55
N ARG A 269 -1.30 19.91 -23.77
CA ARG A 269 -2.29 20.31 -22.75
C ARG A 269 -3.53 20.98 -23.36
N ASN A 270 -3.97 20.56 -24.54
CA ASN A 270 -5.17 21.10 -25.18
C ASN A 270 -6.43 20.42 -24.64
N PHE A 271 -7.62 20.98 -24.93
CA PHE A 271 -8.90 20.42 -24.47
C PHE A 271 -9.08 18.93 -24.83
N ARG A 272 -8.50 18.49 -25.95
CA ARG A 272 -8.50 17.08 -26.36
C ARG A 272 -7.63 16.20 -25.45
N GLY A 273 -6.44 16.65 -25.05
CA GLY A 273 -5.55 15.93 -24.13
C GLY A 273 -6.08 15.86 -22.70
N ILE A 274 -6.52 17.01 -22.15
CA ILE A 274 -7.13 17.06 -20.81
C ILE A 274 -8.44 16.28 -20.80
N GLY A 275 -9.30 16.48 -21.81
CA GLY A 275 -10.56 15.75 -21.96
C GLY A 275 -10.36 14.25 -22.12
N ALA A 276 -9.34 13.80 -22.85
CA ALA A 276 -9.00 12.39 -22.97
C ALA A 276 -8.55 11.78 -21.63
N TRP A 277 -7.73 12.49 -20.86
CA TRP A 277 -7.30 12.02 -19.54
C TRP A 277 -8.46 11.97 -18.53
N VAL A 278 -9.22 13.06 -18.41
CA VAL A 278 -10.38 13.13 -17.50
C VAL A 278 -11.46 12.13 -17.90
N GLY A 279 -11.75 12.01 -19.19
CA GLY A 279 -12.71 11.05 -19.72
C GLY A 279 -12.29 9.61 -19.44
N LEU A 280 -11.01 9.27 -19.60
CA LEU A 280 -10.47 7.95 -19.27
C LEU A 280 -10.52 7.66 -17.77
N ALA A 281 -10.16 8.64 -16.93
CA ALA A 281 -10.23 8.49 -15.48
C ALA A 281 -11.68 8.31 -15.00
N LEU A 282 -12.61 9.13 -15.51
CA LEU A 282 -14.04 9.01 -15.19
C LEU A 282 -14.59 7.65 -15.63
N ALA A 283 -14.31 7.22 -16.86
CA ALA A 283 -14.72 5.92 -17.36
C ALA A 283 -14.18 4.77 -16.49
N PHE A 284 -12.90 4.84 -16.10
CA PHE A 284 -12.28 3.85 -15.23
C PHE A 284 -12.97 3.75 -13.87
N TRP A 285 -13.20 4.87 -13.19
CA TRP A 285 -13.86 4.88 -11.88
C TRP A 285 -15.34 4.50 -11.95
N VAL A 286 -16.05 4.85 -13.02
CA VAL A 286 -17.43 4.40 -13.26
C VAL A 286 -17.47 2.88 -13.44
N ILE A 287 -16.55 2.30 -14.22
CA ILE A 287 -16.46 0.85 -14.38
C ILE A 287 -16.15 0.17 -13.04
N ALA A 288 -15.20 0.71 -12.27
CA ALA A 288 -14.87 0.17 -10.94
C ALA A 288 -16.07 0.21 -9.99
N TRP A 289 -16.82 1.32 -9.99
CA TRP A 289 -18.06 1.45 -9.21
C TRP A 289 -19.13 0.44 -9.63
N VAL A 290 -19.36 0.28 -10.94
CA VAL A 290 -20.32 -0.71 -11.46
C VAL A 290 -19.94 -2.13 -11.03
N ILE A 291 -18.67 -2.50 -11.12
CA ILE A 291 -18.20 -3.82 -10.69
C ILE A 291 -18.42 -4.02 -9.18
N ALA A 292 -18.12 -3.00 -8.38
CA ALA A 292 -18.29 -3.06 -6.92
C ALA A 292 -19.77 -3.23 -6.51
N GLU A 293 -20.70 -2.55 -7.18
CA GLU A 293 -22.14 -2.67 -6.93
C GLU A 293 -22.75 -3.96 -7.52
N ALA A 294 -22.15 -4.49 -8.60
CA ALA A 294 -22.60 -5.72 -9.24
C ALA A 294 -22.22 -6.99 -8.45
N ILE A 295 -21.04 -7.00 -7.82
CA ILE A 295 -20.52 -8.13 -7.02
C ILE A 295 -20.31 -7.66 -5.58
N PRO A 296 -21.38 -7.58 -4.75
CA PRO A 296 -21.30 -7.02 -3.40
C PRO A 296 -20.58 -7.93 -2.40
N VAL A 297 -20.37 -9.20 -2.75
CA VAL A 297 -19.65 -10.17 -1.91
C VAL A 297 -18.15 -10.09 -2.18
N PHE A 298 -17.41 -9.50 -1.24
CA PHE A 298 -15.96 -9.25 -1.36
C PHE A 298 -15.15 -10.50 -1.74
N ASN A 299 -15.43 -11.65 -1.10
CA ASN A 299 -14.74 -12.90 -1.40
C ASN A 299 -14.94 -13.40 -2.83
N ASN A 300 -16.13 -13.17 -3.42
CA ASN A 300 -16.41 -13.59 -4.79
C ASN A 300 -15.70 -12.68 -5.79
N LEU A 301 -15.63 -11.38 -5.49
CA LEU A 301 -14.85 -10.43 -6.27
C LEU A 301 -13.36 -10.80 -6.26
N LEU A 302 -12.78 -11.09 -5.09
CA LEU A 302 -11.39 -11.53 -4.97
C LEU A 302 -11.13 -12.82 -5.75
N SER A 303 -12.02 -13.81 -5.62
CA SER A 303 -11.93 -15.09 -6.32
C SER A 303 -11.92 -14.89 -7.84
N LEU A 304 -12.81 -14.04 -8.36
CA LEU A 304 -12.91 -13.73 -9.79
C LEU A 304 -11.66 -13.02 -10.30
N VAL A 305 -11.18 -12.00 -9.58
CA VAL A 305 -9.97 -11.23 -9.94
C VAL A 305 -8.74 -12.16 -9.92
N SER A 306 -8.65 -13.03 -8.93
CA SER A 306 -7.58 -14.03 -8.82
C SER A 306 -7.60 -15.01 -9.98
N ALA A 307 -8.77 -15.53 -10.34
CA ALA A 307 -8.93 -16.46 -11.46
C ALA A 307 -8.54 -15.82 -12.81
N LEU A 308 -8.88 -14.55 -13.03
CA LEU A 308 -8.57 -13.84 -14.28
C LEU A 308 -7.11 -13.40 -14.37
N PHE A 309 -6.55 -12.87 -13.29
CA PHE A 309 -5.28 -12.14 -13.34
C PHE A 309 -4.17 -12.82 -12.53
N ALA A 310 -4.40 -13.16 -11.27
CA ALA A 310 -3.37 -13.77 -10.43
C ALA A 310 -2.92 -15.13 -10.99
N SER A 311 -3.86 -15.92 -11.50
CA SER A 311 -3.64 -17.20 -12.16
C SER A 311 -2.52 -17.14 -13.21
N TRP A 312 -2.54 -16.14 -14.08
CA TRP A 312 -1.55 -15.97 -15.16
C TRP A 312 -0.34 -15.18 -14.70
N PHE A 313 -0.52 -14.01 -14.08
CA PHE A 313 0.62 -13.14 -13.77
C PHE A 313 1.50 -13.64 -12.63
N SER A 314 0.95 -14.41 -11.69
CA SER A 314 1.70 -14.91 -10.52
C SER A 314 2.10 -16.38 -10.64
N PHE A 315 1.36 -17.20 -11.39
CA PHE A 315 1.63 -18.65 -11.46
C PHE A 315 1.90 -19.13 -12.89
N GLY A 316 1.00 -18.86 -13.83
CA GLY A 316 1.06 -19.38 -15.20
C GLY A 316 2.25 -18.86 -16.01
N LEU A 317 2.33 -17.54 -16.19
CA LEU A 317 3.37 -16.88 -16.98
C LEU A 317 4.78 -17.10 -16.44
N PRO A 318 5.05 -17.02 -15.11
CA PRO A 318 6.37 -17.34 -14.59
C PRO A 318 6.86 -18.75 -14.97
N GLY A 319 5.98 -19.76 -14.91
CA GLY A 319 6.29 -21.11 -15.36
C GLY A 319 6.61 -21.18 -16.85
N ILE A 320 5.81 -20.49 -17.68
CA ILE A 320 6.03 -20.41 -19.14
C ILE A 320 7.33 -19.68 -19.47
N PHE A 321 7.65 -18.58 -18.79
CA PHE A 321 8.89 -17.83 -18.98
C PHE A 321 10.10 -18.72 -18.70
N TRP A 322 10.06 -19.50 -17.62
CA TRP A 322 11.14 -20.44 -17.30
C TRP A 322 11.33 -21.49 -18.39
N LEU A 323 10.24 -22.06 -18.90
CA LEU A 323 10.29 -23.04 -19.99
C LEU A 323 10.87 -22.42 -21.26
N TYR A 324 10.41 -21.22 -21.63
CA TYR A 324 10.94 -20.50 -22.80
C TYR A 324 12.45 -20.21 -22.68
N MET A 325 12.92 -19.75 -21.51
CA MET A 325 14.35 -19.48 -21.28
C MET A 325 15.25 -20.72 -21.34
N HIS A 326 14.69 -21.91 -21.13
CA HIS A 326 15.41 -23.18 -21.14
C HIS A 326 15.01 -24.11 -22.28
N TRP A 327 14.48 -23.54 -23.36
CA TRP A 327 14.08 -24.30 -24.53
C TRP A 327 15.26 -25.09 -25.11
N GLY A 328 15.13 -26.42 -25.14
CA GLY A 328 16.16 -27.35 -25.62
C GLY A 328 16.94 -28.07 -24.52
N ASP A 329 16.92 -27.58 -23.27
CA ASP A 329 17.77 -28.08 -22.18
C ASP A 329 17.01 -28.78 -21.04
N TYR A 330 15.73 -29.07 -21.24
CA TYR A 330 14.82 -29.55 -20.18
C TYR A 330 15.28 -30.84 -19.49
N PHE A 331 15.86 -31.77 -20.26
CA PHE A 331 16.20 -33.13 -19.81
C PHE A 331 17.71 -33.37 -19.64
N THR A 332 18.50 -32.30 -19.58
CA THR A 332 19.97 -32.37 -19.54
C THR A 332 20.54 -32.92 -18.22
N SER A 333 19.80 -32.77 -17.11
CA SER A 333 20.21 -33.30 -15.80
C SER A 333 18.99 -33.57 -14.91
N PRO A 334 19.09 -34.45 -13.89
CA PRO A 334 17.99 -34.70 -12.95
C PRO A 334 17.46 -33.42 -12.29
N LYS A 335 18.35 -32.46 -11.99
CA LYS A 335 17.99 -31.14 -11.46
C LYS A 335 17.16 -30.33 -12.48
N LYS A 336 17.55 -30.34 -13.75
CA LYS A 336 16.81 -29.66 -14.82
C LYS A 336 15.46 -30.32 -15.09
N ILE A 337 15.37 -31.64 -15.01
CA ILE A 337 14.11 -32.37 -15.11
C ILE A 337 13.18 -31.94 -13.97
N LEU A 338 13.67 -31.93 -12.73
CA LEU A 338 12.88 -31.51 -11.57
C LEU A 338 12.39 -30.06 -11.70
N LEU A 339 13.26 -29.14 -12.12
CA LEU A 339 12.89 -27.75 -12.36
C LEU A 339 11.90 -27.60 -13.52
N THR A 340 12.05 -28.38 -14.58
CA THR A 340 11.10 -28.40 -15.70
C THR A 340 9.74 -28.87 -15.22
N MET A 341 9.67 -29.97 -14.46
CA MET A 341 8.42 -30.47 -13.87
C MET A 341 7.77 -29.43 -12.95
N ALA A 342 8.56 -28.75 -12.11
CA ALA A 342 8.05 -27.69 -11.23
C ALA A 342 7.44 -26.53 -12.02
N ASN A 343 8.09 -26.07 -13.10
CA ASN A 343 7.61 -24.95 -13.91
C ASN A 343 6.45 -25.33 -14.84
N VAL A 344 6.41 -26.56 -15.36
CA VAL A 344 5.21 -27.12 -16.00
C VAL A 344 4.07 -27.17 -14.99
N GLY A 345 4.35 -27.59 -13.76
CA GLY A 345 3.41 -27.56 -12.64
C GLY A 345 2.85 -26.16 -12.39
N LEU A 346 3.69 -25.11 -12.38
CA LEU A 346 3.24 -23.72 -12.25
C LEU A 346 2.29 -23.29 -13.39
N ALA A 347 2.58 -23.67 -14.64
CA ALA A 347 1.71 -23.40 -15.77
C ALA A 347 0.35 -24.11 -15.65
N ILE A 348 0.35 -25.37 -15.17
CA ILE A 348 -0.87 -26.14 -14.90
C ILE A 348 -1.66 -25.52 -13.74
N ILE A 349 -0.99 -25.11 -12.66
CA ILE A 349 -1.63 -24.42 -11.52
C ILE A 349 -2.29 -23.13 -12.00
N GLY A 350 -1.59 -22.31 -12.79
CA GLY A 350 -2.16 -21.10 -13.37
C GLY A 350 -3.40 -21.39 -14.22
N THR A 351 -3.32 -22.39 -15.09
CA THR A 351 -4.47 -22.81 -15.92
C THR A 351 -5.64 -23.31 -15.05
N THR A 352 -5.35 -24.08 -14.01
CA THR A 352 -6.35 -24.66 -13.10
C THR A 352 -7.04 -23.58 -12.28
N ILE A 353 -6.28 -22.64 -11.69
CA ILE A 353 -6.82 -21.47 -10.97
C ILE A 353 -7.69 -20.64 -11.91
N CYS A 354 -7.29 -20.46 -13.17
CA CYS A 354 -8.09 -19.75 -14.17
C CYS A 354 -9.42 -20.47 -14.46
N VAL A 355 -9.37 -21.72 -14.92
CA VAL A 355 -10.57 -22.46 -15.35
C VAL A 355 -11.52 -22.76 -14.18
N CYS A 356 -11.01 -23.39 -13.12
CA CYS A 356 -11.81 -23.74 -11.97
C CYS A 356 -12.24 -22.49 -11.20
N GLY A 357 -11.37 -21.49 -11.06
CA GLY A 357 -11.67 -20.26 -10.34
C GLY A 357 -12.75 -19.43 -11.04
N LEU A 358 -12.73 -19.35 -12.38
CA LEU A 358 -13.80 -18.70 -13.15
C LEU A 358 -15.13 -19.39 -12.97
N TRP A 359 -15.14 -20.73 -13.08
CA TRP A 359 -16.36 -21.50 -12.90
C TRP A 359 -16.91 -21.36 -11.47
N VAL A 360 -16.06 -21.51 -10.46
CA VAL A 360 -16.44 -21.38 -9.05
C VAL A 360 -16.91 -19.97 -8.72
N SER A 361 -16.23 -18.94 -9.21
CA SER A 361 -16.66 -17.54 -9.02
C SER A 361 -18.03 -17.29 -9.65
N GLY A 362 -18.24 -17.77 -10.88
CA GLY A 362 -19.52 -17.64 -11.57
C GLY A 362 -20.67 -18.34 -10.82
N VAL A 363 -20.44 -19.57 -10.36
CA VAL A 363 -21.41 -20.33 -9.56
C VAL A 363 -21.68 -19.65 -8.21
N ALA A 364 -20.64 -19.17 -7.53
CA ALA A 364 -20.77 -18.47 -6.26
C ALA A 364 -21.59 -17.17 -6.43
N ILE A 365 -21.28 -16.35 -7.43
CA ILE A 365 -22.01 -15.11 -7.74
C ILE A 365 -23.47 -15.40 -8.12
N HIS A 366 -23.72 -16.44 -8.92
CA HIS A 366 -25.08 -16.83 -9.30
C HIS A 366 -25.91 -17.29 -8.09
N ASN A 367 -25.31 -18.06 -7.18
CA ASN A 367 -26.00 -18.63 -6.03
C ASN A 367 -26.11 -17.66 -4.85
N ASP A 368 -25.22 -16.68 -4.73
CA ASP A 368 -25.14 -15.79 -3.56
C ASP A 368 -26.25 -14.75 -3.47
N GLY A 369 -27.19 -14.72 -4.43
CA GLY A 369 -28.58 -14.32 -4.14
C GLY A 369 -28.78 -12.98 -3.44
N SER A 370 -27.85 -12.02 -3.50
CA SER A 370 -28.12 -10.63 -3.19
C SER A 370 -29.08 -10.16 -4.29
N LYS A 371 -30.38 -10.34 -4.08
CA LYS A 371 -31.46 -10.12 -5.07
C LYS A 371 -31.60 -8.67 -5.54
N SER A 372 -30.61 -7.84 -5.26
CA SER A 372 -30.60 -6.43 -5.60
C SER A 372 -29.14 -5.97 -5.69
N SER A 373 -28.53 -6.20 -6.85
CA SER A 373 -27.45 -5.32 -7.33
C SER A 373 -27.97 -3.88 -7.24
N PHE A 374 -27.12 -2.93 -6.82
CA PHE A 374 -27.52 -1.53 -6.57
C PHE A 374 -28.56 -1.33 -5.45
N SER A 375 -28.54 -2.15 -4.40
CA SER A 375 -29.54 -2.08 -3.33
C SER A 375 -29.33 -1.01 -2.27
N CYS A 376 -28.19 -0.30 -2.31
CA CYS A 376 -27.75 0.57 -1.22
C CYS A 376 -27.75 -0.10 0.17
N ALA A 377 -27.88 -1.44 0.25
CA ALA A 377 -27.91 -2.18 1.50
C ALA A 377 -26.50 -2.27 2.09
N ASN A 378 -26.41 -2.31 3.42
CA ASN A 378 -25.13 -2.45 4.10
C ASN A 378 -24.53 -3.85 3.83
N ASN A 379 -23.42 -3.90 3.09
CA ASN A 379 -22.69 -5.13 2.77
C ASN A 379 -21.54 -5.42 3.78
N ALA A 380 -21.50 -4.72 4.91
CA ALA A 380 -20.42 -4.77 5.91
C ALA A 380 -20.80 -5.39 7.27
#